data_AF-A0A0B5E4B7-F1
#
_entry.id   AF-A0A0B5E4B7-F1
#
_cell.length_a   1.000
_cell.length_b   1.000
_cell.length_c   1.000
_cell.angle_alpha   90.00
_cell.angle_beta   90.00
_cell.angle_gamma   90.00
#
_symmetry.space_group_name_H-M   'P 1'
#
loop_
_entity.id
_entity.type
_entity.pdbx_description
1 polymer ?
#
loop_
_entity_poly.entity_id
_entity_poly.type
_entity_poly.pdbx_seq_one_letter_code
_entity_poly.pdbx_strand_id
1 'polypeptide(L)' 'MICGAIATDVDHIVPRSVAPERRLDTFNLQSLCKAHHSGAKQSLERRLYKDRKT' A
#
# COMPACT_ATOMS: atom_id res chain seq x y z
N MET A 1 -5.04 6.82 0.46
CA MET A 1 -6.19 7.66 0.87
C MET A 1 -6.36 7.47 2.37
N ILE A 2 -6.26 8.55 3.14
CA ILE A 2 -6.37 8.54 4.61
C ILE A 2 -7.77 9.03 4.95
N CYS A 3 -8.50 8.29 5.79
CA CYS A 3 -9.92 8.56 6.09
C CYS A 3 -10.18 9.01 7.53
N GLY A 4 -9.14 9.26 8.33
CA GLY A 4 -9.25 9.70 9.73
C GLY A 4 -9.67 8.61 10.74
N ALA A 5 -9.99 7.39 10.28
CA ALA A 5 -10.23 6.25 11.17
C ALA A 5 -8.92 5.76 11.81
N ILE A 6 -9.02 5.08 12.96
CA ILE A 6 -7.88 4.47 13.63
C ILE A 6 -7.18 3.52 12.66
N ALA A 7 -5.87 3.70 12.51
CA ALA A 7 -5.05 2.82 11.71
C ALA A 7 -4.82 1.50 12.46
N THR A 8 -5.01 0.40 11.74
CA THR A 8 -4.80 -0.96 12.24
C THR A 8 -3.69 -1.69 11.51
N ASP A 9 -3.25 -1.12 10.38
CA ASP A 9 -2.31 -1.74 9.47
C ASP A 9 -1.23 -0.72 9.06
N VAL A 10 -0.01 -1.22 8.86
CA VAL A 10 1.08 -0.48 8.22
C VAL A 10 1.26 -1.05 6.83
N ASP A 11 1.35 -0.18 5.85
CA ASP A 11 1.25 -0.56 4.45
C ASP A 11 2.23 0.24 3.58
N HIS A 12 2.66 -0.34 2.45
CA HIS A 12 3.62 0.27 1.55
C HIS A 12 2.95 1.17 0.52
N ILE A 13 3.37 2.43 0.36
CA ILE A 13 2.86 3.35 -0.66
C ILE A 13 3.14 2.80 -2.06
N VAL A 14 4.39 2.39 -2.32
CA VAL A 14 4.79 1.60 -3.49
C VAL A 14 4.94 0.14 -3.06
N PRO A 15 4.23 -0.81 -3.70
CA PRO A 15 4.24 -2.21 -3.28
C PRO A 15 5.66 -2.80 -3.25
N ARG A 16 5.90 -3.70 -2.30
CA ARG A 16 7.17 -4.43 -2.19
C ARG A 16 7.57 -5.22 -3.44
N SER A 17 6.60 -5.70 -4.22
CA SER A 17 6.87 -6.40 -5.48
C SER A 17 7.39 -5.48 -6.59
N VAL A 18 7.21 -4.17 -6.43
CA VAL A 18 7.59 -3.14 -7.41
C VAL A 18 8.88 -2.44 -6.99
N ALA A 19 9.06 -2.18 -5.69
CA ALA A 19 10.21 -1.49 -5.11
C ALA A 19 10.70 -2.22 -3.84
N PRO A 20 11.29 -3.43 -3.96
CA PRO A 20 11.73 -4.22 -2.81
C PRO A 20 12.78 -3.52 -1.95
N GLU A 21 13.63 -2.68 -2.56
CA GLU A 21 14.64 -1.86 -1.89
C GLU A 21 14.03 -0.84 -0.92
N ARG A 22 12.75 -0.47 -1.12
CA ARG A 22 12.00 0.47 -0.27
C ARG A 22 11.17 -0.22 0.81
N ARG A 23 11.46 -1.50 1.14
CA ARG A 23 10.68 -2.28 2.12
C ARG A 23 10.64 -1.63 3.51
N LEU A 24 11.74 -1.02 3.94
CA LEU A 24 11.90 -0.41 5.27
C LEU A 24 12.10 1.11 5.18
N ASP A 25 11.92 1.70 3.99
CA ASP A 25 11.93 3.14 3.79
C ASP A 25 10.72 3.74 4.52
N THR A 26 10.95 4.53 5.57
CA THR A 26 9.88 5.15 6.36
C THR A 26 9.03 6.10 5.52
N PHE A 27 9.56 6.65 4.43
CA PHE A 27 8.80 7.47 3.48
C PHE A 27 7.95 6.63 2.52
N ASN A 28 8.15 5.32 2.47
CA ASN A 28 7.31 4.39 1.72
C ASN A 28 6.27 3.67 2.60
N LEU A 29 6.21 3.97 3.90
CA LEU A 29 5.25 3.36 4.81
C LEU A 29 4.13 4.35 5.15
N GLN A 30 2.90 3.86 5.22
CA GLN A 30 1.73 4.63 5.64
C GLN A 30 0.85 3.80 6.59
N SER A 31 0.25 4.47 7.56
CA SER A 31 -0.73 3.88 8.48
C SER A 31 -2.13 3.96 7.88
N LEU A 32 -2.81 2.81 7.74
CA LEU A 32 -4.14 2.73 7.16
C LEU A 32 -5.10 1.95 8.08
N CYS A 33 -6.38 2.27 7.98
CA CYS A 33 -7.42 1.39 8.52
C CYS A 33 -7.61 0.19 7.59
N LYS A 34 -8.11 -0.91 8.14
CA LYS A 34 -8.36 -2.16 7.40
C LYS A 34 -9.11 -1.96 6.09
N ALA A 35 -10.15 -1.12 6.07
CA ALA A 35 -10.97 -0.88 4.87
C ALA A 35 -10.18 -0.23 3.71
N HIS A 36 -9.28 0.70 4.02
CA HIS A 36 -8.45 1.35 3.00
C HIS A 36 -7.27 0.49 2.59
N HIS A 37 -6.72 -0.28 3.52
CA HIS A 37 -5.66 -1.25 3.26
C HIS A 37 -6.14 -2.37 2.32
N SER A 38 -7.25 -3.04 2.64
CA SER A 38 -7.74 -4.21 1.88
C SER A 38 -8.61 -3.86 0.67
N GLY A 39 -9.26 -2.69 0.68
CA GLY A 39 -10.23 -2.29 -0.35
C GLY A 39 -9.64 -1.33 -1.38
N ALA A 40 -9.73 -0.03 -1.07
CA ALA A 40 -9.46 1.04 -2.03
C ALA A 40 -8.02 0.99 -2.57
N LYS A 41 -7.02 0.86 -1.69
CA LYS A 41 -5.62 0.81 -2.10
C LYS A 41 -5.33 -0.44 -2.93
N GLN A 42 -5.70 -1.61 -2.42
CA GLN A 42 -5.40 -2.86 -3.11
C GLN A 42 -6.05 -2.93 -4.50
N SER A 43 -7.26 -2.37 -4.65
CA SER A 43 -7.93 -2.24 -5.95
C SER A 43 -7.15 -1.32 -6.91
N LEU A 44 -6.68 -0.17 -6.42
CA LEU A 44 -5.86 0.75 -7.19
C LEU A 44 -4.54 0.12 -7.62
N GLU A 45 -3.85 -0.58 -6.71
CA GLU A 45 -2.59 -1.26 -7.02
C GLU A 45 -2.75 -2.36 -8.08
N ARG A 46 -3.82 -3.15 -8.02
CA ARG A 46 -4.13 -4.13 -9.06
C ARG A 46 -4.32 -3.50 -10.43
N ARG A 47 -4.83 -2.26 -10.49
CA ARG A 47 -4.98 -1.51 -11.74
C ARG A 47 -3.65 -0.94 -12.22
N LEU A 48 -2.82 -0.40 -11.33
CA LEU A 48 -1.56 0.27 -11.66
C LEU A 48 -0.40 -0.69 -11.95
N TYR A 49 -0.37 -1.86 -11.31
CA TYR A 49 0.77 -2.79 -11.37
C TYR A 49 0.42 -4.16 -11.97
N LYS A 50 -0.68 -4.23 -12.73
CA LYS A 50 -1.23 -5.48 -13.31
C LYS A 50 -0.18 -6.30 -14.08
N ASP A 51 0.73 -5.62 -14.77
CA ASP A 51 1.68 -6.24 -15.71
C ASP A 51 3.10 -6.37 -15.14
N ARG A 52 3.30 -6.01 -13.87
CA ARG A 52 4.63 -6.00 -13.20
C ARG A 52 4.88 -7.24 -12.33
N LYS A 53 4.04 -8.27 -12.46
CA LYS A 53 4.27 -9.61 -11.88
C LYS A 53 5.20 -10.39 -12.81
N THR A 54 6.49 -10.08 -12.78
CA THR A 54 7.57 -10.96 -13.25
C THR A 54 8.31 -11.49 -12.05
#